data_AF-A0A970RFP8-F1
#
_entry.id   AF-A0A970RFP8-F1
#
_cell.length_a   1.000
_cell.length_b   1.000
_cell.length_c   1.000
_cell.angle_alpha   90.00
_cell.angle_beta   90.00
_cell.angle_gamma   90.00
#
_symmetry.space_group_name_H-M   'P 1'
#
loop_
_entity.id
_entity.type
_entity.pdbx_description
1 polymer ?
#
loop_
_entity_poly.entity_id
_entity_poly.type
_entity_poly.pdbx_seq_one_letter_code
_entity_poly.pdbx_strand_id
1 'polypeptide(L)'
;GEQIKATSLCALGGTAPNPVLTTLKYFREEYEAHIFDKKCPAGACQSLLSYTIDPEKCIGCTKCARNCPVNCISGKVKEPHVIDQEKCIKCGACMANCPVGAISKG
;
A
#
# COMPACT_ATOMS: atom_id res chain seq x y z
N GLY A 1 -14.58 16.81 -17.12
CA GLY A 1 -13.91 17.94 -16.45
C GLY A 1 -13.92 19.18 -17.30
N GLU A 2 -13.30 19.14 -18.49
CA GLU A 2 -13.16 20.30 -19.38
C GLU A 2 -14.50 20.96 -19.77
N GLN A 3 -15.52 20.17 -20.12
CA GLN A 3 -16.84 20.71 -20.44
C GLN A 3 -17.46 21.49 -19.27
N ILE A 4 -17.34 20.98 -18.03
CA ILE A 4 -17.86 21.64 -16.83
C ILE A 4 -17.16 22.98 -16.60
N LYS A 5 -15.84 23.05 -16.82
CA LYS A 5 -15.06 24.28 -16.73
C LYS A 5 -15.50 25.33 -17.76
N ALA A 6 -15.82 24.89 -18.98
CA ALA A 6 -16.19 25.77 -20.09
C ALA A 6 -17.65 26.24 -20.06
N THR A 7 -18.58 25.45 -19.49
CA THR A 7 -20.02 25.75 -19.53
C THR A 7 -20.59 26.30 -18.22
N SER A 8 -19.79 26.31 -17.14
CA SER A 8 -20.24 26.82 -15.85
C SER A 8 -20.45 28.33 -15.87
N LEU A 9 -21.62 28.75 -15.40
CA LEU A 9 -22.04 30.15 -15.37
C LEU A 9 -21.48 30.94 -14.17
N CYS A 10 -20.96 30.24 -13.14
CA CYS A 10 -20.35 30.86 -11.97
C CYS A 10 -18.88 30.44 -11.82
N ALA A 11 -18.06 31.33 -11.23
CA ALA A 11 -16.63 31.09 -11.04
C ALA A 11 -16.34 29.85 -10.17
N LEU A 12 -17.20 29.56 -9.19
CA LEU A 12 -17.09 28.35 -8.38
C LEU A 12 -17.29 27.08 -9.25
N GLY A 13 -18.31 27.06 -10.11
CA GLY A 13 -18.56 25.94 -11.03
C GLY A 13 -17.42 25.74 -12.02
N GLY A 14 -16.87 26.83 -12.56
CA GLY A 14 -15.74 26.77 -13.49
C GLY A 14 -14.46 26.21 -12.87
N THR A 15 -14.26 26.42 -11.57
CA THR A 15 -13.07 25.96 -10.84
C THR A 15 -13.26 24.62 -10.13
N ALA A 16 -14.50 24.19 -9.90
CA ALA A 16 -14.84 22.91 -9.29
C ALA A 16 -14.14 21.68 -9.91
N PRO A 17 -13.93 21.55 -11.23
CA PRO A 17 -13.27 20.38 -11.79
C PRO A 17 -11.73 20.43 -11.71
N ASN A 18 -11.12 21.56 -11.34
CA ASN A 18 -9.66 21.72 -11.35
C ASN A 18 -8.93 20.70 -10.46
N PRO A 19 -9.39 20.35 -9.24
CA PRO A 19 -8.72 19.32 -8.43
C PRO A 19 -8.61 17.99 -9.17
N VAL A 20 -9.67 17.55 -9.84
CA VAL A 20 -9.66 16.27 -10.60
C VAL A 20 -8.80 16.38 -11.87
N LEU A 21 -8.91 17.47 -12.62
CA LEU A 21 -8.16 17.67 -13.86
C LEU A 21 -6.65 17.76 -13.60
N THR A 22 -6.25 18.47 -12.55
CA THR A 22 -4.85 18.62 -12.17
C THR A 22 -4.27 17.33 -11.64
N THR A 23 -5.00 16.56 -10.82
CA THR A 23 -4.49 15.27 -10.32
C THR A 23 -4.35 14.26 -11.45
N LEU A 24 -5.27 14.23 -12.43
CA LEU A 24 -5.13 13.40 -13.62
C LEU A 24 -4.00 13.85 -14.56
N LYS A 25 -3.58 15.12 -14.51
CA LYS A 25 -2.47 15.64 -15.31
C LYS A 25 -1.12 15.30 -14.68
N TYR A 26 -0.99 15.49 -13.37
CA TYR A 26 0.30 15.39 -12.67
C TYR A 26 0.54 14.05 -11.99
N PHE A 27 -0.52 13.34 -11.59
CA PHE A 27 -0.43 12.11 -10.81
C PHE A 27 -1.11 10.92 -11.50
N ARG A 28 -1.24 10.96 -12.83
CA ARG A 28 -1.86 9.88 -13.61
C ARG A 28 -1.29 8.50 -13.26
N GLU A 29 0.03 8.41 -13.17
CA GLU A 29 0.74 7.17 -12.87
C GLU A 29 0.33 6.58 -11.52
N GLU A 30 0.04 7.41 -10.51
CA GLU A 30 -0.47 6.93 -9.23
C GLU A 30 -1.89 6.35 -9.34
N TYR A 31 -2.75 6.95 -10.17
CA TYR A 31 -4.08 6.39 -10.45
C TYR A 31 -3.96 5.06 -11.20
N GLU A 32 -3.08 4.97 -12.19
CA GLU A 32 -2.87 3.75 -12.96
C GLU A 32 -2.31 2.62 -12.08
N ALA A 33 -1.34 2.91 -11.22
CA ALA A 33 -0.84 1.95 -10.22
C ALA A 33 -1.95 1.47 -9.27
N HIS A 34 -2.85 2.37 -8.86
CA HIS A 34 -4.02 2.02 -8.02
C HIS A 34 -4.99 1.09 -8.75
N ILE A 35 -5.31 1.41 -10.01
CA ILE A 35 -6.38 0.76 -10.77
C ILE A 35 -5.90 -0.57 -11.36
N PHE A 36 -4.72 -0.57 -12.00
CA PHE A 36 -4.18 -1.71 -12.73
C PHE A 36 -3.27 -2.56 -11.85
N ASP A 37 -2.28 -1.95 -11.18
CA ASP A 37 -1.27 -2.70 -10.42
C ASP A 37 -1.71 -3.06 -8.99
N LYS A 38 -2.85 -2.52 -8.54
CA LYS A 38 -3.38 -2.66 -7.17
C LYS A 38 -2.34 -2.28 -6.10
N LYS A 39 -1.53 -1.25 -6.40
CA LYS A 39 -0.50 -0.72 -5.50
C LYS A 39 -0.72 0.76 -5.23
N CYS A 40 -0.29 1.21 -4.06
CA CYS A 40 -0.29 2.62 -3.70
C CYS A 40 1.16 3.10 -3.50
N PRO A 41 1.75 3.78 -4.51
CA PRO A 41 3.13 4.28 -4.42
C PRO A 41 3.35 5.21 -3.22
N ALA A 42 2.35 6.03 -2.89
CA ALA A 42 2.37 6.94 -1.76
C ALA A 42 2.26 6.22 -0.39
N GLY A 43 1.88 4.94 -0.37
CA GLY A 43 1.71 4.15 0.86
C GLY A 43 0.58 4.63 1.77
N ALA A 44 -0.34 5.47 1.25
CA ALA A 44 -1.45 6.05 2.01
C ALA A 44 -2.65 5.09 2.14
N CYS A 45 -2.84 4.21 1.16
CA CYS A 45 -3.99 3.29 1.12
C CYS A 45 -3.64 1.94 1.74
N GLN A 46 -4.09 1.71 2.98
CA GLN A 46 -3.85 0.46 3.70
C GLN A 46 -4.30 -0.78 2.92
N SER A 47 -5.40 -0.68 2.16
CA SER A 47 -5.94 -1.78 1.35
C SER A 47 -5.03 -2.20 0.19
N LEU A 48 -4.10 -1.35 -0.25
CA LEU A 48 -3.18 -1.64 -1.34
C LEU A 48 -1.73 -1.85 -0.89
N LEU A 49 -1.48 -1.86 0.42
CA LEU A 49 -0.17 -2.21 0.95
C LEU A 49 0.08 -3.72 0.81
N SER A 50 1.33 -4.06 0.57
CA SER A 50 1.89 -5.40 0.65
C SER A 50 3.03 -5.39 1.67
N TYR A 51 3.18 -6.47 2.42
CA TYR A 51 4.26 -6.62 3.39
C TYR A 51 5.16 -7.75 2.92
N THR A 52 6.44 -7.46 2.71
CA THR A 52 7.43 -8.43 2.23
C THR A 52 8.56 -8.55 3.23
N ILE A 53 9.03 -9.78 3.49
CA ILE A 53 10.15 -10.04 4.39
C ILE A 53 11.42 -10.18 3.55
N ASP A 54 12.43 -9.41 3.91
CA ASP A 54 13.77 -9.49 3.34
C ASP A 54 14.50 -10.72 3.93
N PRO A 55 14.83 -11.73 3.12
CA PRO A 55 15.45 -12.96 3.60
C PRO A 55 16.87 -12.75 4.13
N GLU A 56 17.58 -11.71 3.69
CA GLU A 56 18.95 -11.44 4.12
C GLU A 56 18.98 -10.80 5.51
N LYS A 57 17.98 -9.97 5.83
CA LYS A 57 17.86 -9.32 7.14
C LYS A 57 17.10 -10.17 8.17
N CYS A 58 16.32 -11.14 7.73
CA CYS A 58 15.46 -11.92 8.61
C CYS A 58 16.26 -12.96 9.41
N ILE A 59 16.32 -12.78 10.74
CA ILE A 59 17.00 -13.70 11.66
C ILE A 59 16.13 -14.92 12.08
N GLY A 60 14.94 -15.09 11.51
CA GLY A 60 14.06 -16.23 11.82
C GLY A 60 13.53 -16.29 13.27
N CYS A 61 13.34 -15.14 13.93
CA CYS A 61 12.92 -15.05 15.34
C CYS A 61 11.43 -15.36 15.63
N THR A 62 10.64 -15.67 14.59
CA THR A 62 9.21 -16.06 14.69
C THR A 62 8.27 -15.05 15.37
N LYS A 63 8.72 -13.83 15.71
CA LYS A 63 7.86 -12.79 16.32
C LYS A 63 6.76 -12.31 15.38
N CYS A 64 7.09 -12.14 14.10
CA CYS A 64 6.11 -11.72 13.09
C CYS A 64 4.96 -12.73 12.96
N ALA A 65 5.27 -14.03 12.89
CA ALA A 65 4.26 -15.09 12.78
C ALA A 65 3.36 -15.16 14.02
N ARG A 66 3.94 -15.09 15.22
CA ARG A 66 3.17 -15.13 16.48
C ARG A 66 2.22 -13.95 16.67
N ASN A 67 2.59 -12.77 16.17
CA ASN A 67 1.77 -11.56 16.30
C ASN A 67 0.84 -11.33 15.09
N CYS A 68 0.76 -12.28 14.17
CA CYS A 68 -0.13 -12.19 13.02
C CYS A 68 -1.56 -12.59 13.42
N PRO A 69 -2.56 -11.69 13.33
CA PRO A 69 -3.93 -12.01 13.74
C PRO A 69 -4.60 -13.06 12.86
N VAL A 70 -4.12 -13.25 11.63
CA VAL A 70 -4.64 -14.18 10.63
C VAL A 70 -3.70 -15.34 10.33
N ASN A 71 -2.60 -15.47 11.10
CA ASN A 71 -1.60 -16.53 10.93
C ASN A 71 -1.14 -16.74 9.47
N CYS A 72 -0.96 -15.66 8.70
CA CYS A 72 -0.60 -15.73 7.28
C CYS A 72 0.92 -15.80 7.02
N ILE A 73 1.74 -16.04 8.04
CA ILE A 73 3.20 -16.02 7.94
C ILE A 73 3.75 -17.42 8.19
N SER A 74 4.44 -17.97 7.19
CA SER A 74 5.05 -19.29 7.25
C SER A 74 6.58 -19.17 7.36
N GLY A 75 7.22 -20.09 8.08
CA GLY A 75 8.67 -20.12 8.26
C GLY A 75 9.06 -20.92 9.50
N LYS A 76 10.27 -21.51 9.50
CA LYS A 76 10.80 -22.21 10.67
C LYS A 76 11.75 -21.31 11.45
N VAL A 77 12.06 -21.74 12.68
CA VAL A 77 13.06 -21.06 13.52
C VAL A 77 14.41 -21.06 12.80
N LYS A 78 15.09 -19.90 12.79
CA LYS A 78 16.34 -19.64 12.03
C LYS A 78 16.22 -19.67 10.50
N GLU A 79 15.02 -19.78 9.94
CA GLU A 79 14.78 -19.66 8.51
C GLU A 79 14.05 -18.34 8.15
N PRO A 80 14.28 -17.77 6.96
CA PRO A 80 13.50 -16.66 6.46
C PRO A 80 12.00 -16.98 6.43
N HIS A 81 11.19 -16.05 6.91
CA HIS A 81 9.74 -16.19 6.92
C HIS A 81 9.13 -15.59 5.66
N VAL A 82 8.00 -16.11 5.23
CA VAL A 82 7.26 -15.69 4.04
C VAL A 82 5.84 -15.33 4.43
N ILE A 83 5.36 -14.19 3.95
CA ILE A 83 3.99 -13.71 4.18
C ILE A 83 3.13 -14.10 2.98
N ASP A 84 2.08 -14.87 3.24
CA ASP A 84 1.00 -15.15 2.31
C ASP A 84 0.16 -13.88 2.11
N GLN A 85 0.29 -13.25 0.93
CA GLN A 85 -0.39 -12.00 0.61
C GLN A 85 -1.90 -12.17 0.42
N GLU A 86 -2.39 -13.36 0.09
CA GLU A 86 -3.82 -13.60 -0.12
C GLU A 86 -4.59 -13.61 1.20
N LYS A 87 -3.94 -14.13 2.26
CA LYS A 87 -4.53 -14.14 3.61
C LYS A 87 -4.22 -12.89 4.43
N CYS A 88 -3.25 -12.07 3.99
CA CYS A 88 -2.80 -10.91 4.74
C CYS A 88 -3.86 -9.79 4.76
N ILE A 89 -4.34 -9.45 5.95
CA ILE A 89 -5.28 -8.33 6.16
C ILE A 89 -4.59 -6.95 6.27
N LYS A 90 -3.28 -6.88 5.96
CA LYS A 90 -2.51 -5.64 5.86
C LYS A 90 -2.56 -4.78 7.14
N CYS A 91 -2.56 -5.43 8.31
CA CYS A 91 -2.64 -4.77 9.62
C CYS A 91 -1.33 -4.14 10.11
N GLY A 92 -0.18 -4.44 9.47
CA GLY A 92 1.12 -3.89 9.85
C GLY A 92 1.75 -4.43 11.15
N ALA A 93 1.05 -5.34 11.85
CA ALA A 93 1.52 -5.88 13.13
C ALA A 93 2.87 -6.62 13.03
N CYS A 94 3.13 -7.29 11.91
CA CYS A 94 4.40 -7.97 11.66
C CYS A 94 5.58 -6.98 11.54
N MET A 95 5.37 -5.86 10.84
CA MET A 95 6.39 -4.82 10.64
C MET A 95 6.72 -4.12 11.96
N ALA A 96 5.70 -3.75 12.74
CA ALA A 96 5.88 -3.08 14.04
C ALA A 96 6.66 -3.92 15.06
N ASN A 97 6.50 -5.25 15.02
CA ASN A 97 7.14 -6.17 15.97
C ASN A 97 8.47 -6.76 15.47
N CYS A 98 8.94 -6.37 14.28
CA CYS A 98 10.18 -6.90 13.74
C CYS A 98 11.40 -6.19 14.37
N PRO A 99 12.21 -6.87 15.21
CA PRO A 99 13.29 -6.22 15.95
C PRO A 99 14.45 -5.75 15.06
N VAL A 100 14.60 -6.35 13.88
CA VAL A 100 15.68 -6.10 12.93
C VAL A 100 15.22 -5.28 11.72
N GLY A 101 13.94 -4.85 11.69
CA GLY A 101 13.40 -4.09 10.56
C GLY A 101 13.44 -4.83 9.21
N ALA A 102 13.39 -6.16 9.21
CA ALA A 102 13.49 -6.99 8.01
C ALA A 102 12.22 -7.01 7.13
N ILE A 103 11.20 -6.19 7.43
CA ILE A 103 9.92 -6.19 6.70
C ILE A 103 9.79 -4.86 5.98
N SER A 104 9.58 -4.91 4.66
CA SER A 104 9.29 -3.75 3.81
C SER A 104 7.80 -3.68 3.50
N LYS A 105 7.31 -2.45 3.27
CA LYS A 105 5.97 -2.18 2.73
C LYS A 105 6.09 -1.66 1.30
N GLY A 106 5.19 -2.07 0.42
CA GLY A 106 5.11 -1.61 -0.97
C GLY A 106 3.76 -1.85 -1.60
#